data_AF-A0A8T5JXS8-F1
#
_entry.id   AF-A0A8T5JXS8-F1
#
_cell.length_a   1.000
_cell.length_b   1.000
_cell.length_c   1.000
_cell.angle_alpha   90.00
_cell.angle_beta   90.00
_cell.angle_gamma   90.00
#
_symmetry.space_group_name_H-M   'P 1'
#
loop_
_entity.id
_entity.type
_entity.pdbx_description
1 polymer ?
#
loop_
_entity_poly.entity_id
_entity_poly.type
_entity_poly.pdbx_seq_one_letter_code
_entity_poly.pdbx_strand_id
1 'polypeptide(L)'
;RGIDHPPRIAGAYFAAKLGVSEYLLKNKIQAGVLIFREIRPEYAIPVGVWQVREGIREAMKQKPEMASNFNHALDLASAKTSVSKKEWIVNGDIINRVRQKTILDFI
;
A
#
# COMPACT_ATOMS: atom_id res chain seq x y z
N ARG A 1 -0.69 -8.46 15.09
CA ARG A 1 -2.04 -9.07 14.95
C ARG A 1 -2.70 -8.54 13.68
N GLY A 2 -3.37 -9.42 12.93
CA GLY A 2 -4.04 -9.12 11.67
C GLY A 2 -5.47 -8.61 11.86
N ILE A 3 -6.10 -8.24 10.74
CA ILE A 3 -7.48 -7.75 10.67
C ILE A 3 -8.42 -8.82 11.23
N ASP A 4 -9.29 -8.45 12.17
CA ASP A 4 -10.28 -9.32 12.86
C ASP A 4 -11.62 -9.42 12.12
N HIS A 5 -11.75 -8.66 11.02
CA HIS A 5 -12.86 -8.69 10.09
C HIS A 5 -12.36 -8.89 8.66
N PRO A 6 -13.18 -9.42 7.73
CA PRO A 6 -12.84 -9.42 6.32
C PRO A 6 -12.62 -7.98 5.83
N PRO A 7 -11.52 -7.66 5.13
CA PRO A 7 -11.34 -6.33 4.57
C PRO A 7 -12.45 -6.07 3.53
N ARG A 8 -13.00 -4.86 3.48
CA ARG A 8 -13.99 -4.48 2.43
C ARG A 8 -13.48 -4.73 1.00
N ILE A 9 -12.16 -4.76 0.83
CA ILE A 9 -11.40 -5.04 -0.40
C ILE A 9 -10.60 -6.35 -0.31
N ALA A 10 -11.11 -7.35 0.44
CA ALA A 10 -10.42 -8.53 0.95
C ALA A 10 -9.37 -9.13 0.00
N GLY A 11 -9.79 -9.54 -1.20
CA GLY A 11 -8.91 -10.26 -2.10
C GLY A 11 -7.68 -9.45 -2.55
N ALA A 12 -7.87 -8.17 -2.90
CA ALA A 12 -6.76 -7.31 -3.31
C ALA A 12 -5.83 -6.98 -2.15
N TYR A 13 -6.39 -6.80 -0.93
CA TYR A 13 -5.59 -6.57 0.27
C TYR A 13 -4.66 -7.75 0.57
N PHE A 14 -5.18 -8.97 0.61
CA PHE A 14 -4.36 -10.15 0.91
C PHE A 14 -3.34 -10.45 -0.19
N ALA A 15 -3.71 -10.25 -1.46
CA ALA A 15 -2.79 -10.38 -2.59
C ALA A 15 -1.60 -9.41 -2.49
N ALA A 16 -1.88 -8.14 -2.19
CA ALA A 16 -0.85 -7.13 -2.02
C ALA A 16 0.03 -7.40 -0.79
N LYS A 17 -0.60 -7.74 0.34
CA LYS A 17 0.10 -8.09 1.59
C LYS A 17 1.06 -9.25 1.38
N LEU A 18 0.63 -10.31 0.68
CA LEU A 18 1.47 -11.47 0.40
C LEU A 18 2.72 -11.07 -0.39
N GLY A 19 2.54 -10.38 -1.53
CA GLY A 19 3.68 -9.98 -2.38
C GLY A 19 4.70 -9.08 -1.66
N VAL A 20 4.22 -8.13 -0.85
CA VAL A 20 5.10 -7.28 -0.03
C VAL A 20 5.79 -8.09 1.07
N SER A 21 5.06 -8.97 1.74
CA SER A 21 5.59 -9.74 2.88
C SER A 21 6.66 -10.72 2.44
N GLU A 22 6.55 -11.31 1.25
CA GLU A 22 7.62 -12.12 0.65
C GLU A 22 8.92 -11.34 0.52
N TYR A 23 8.86 -10.10 0.03
CA TYR A 23 10.03 -9.22 -0.08
C TYR A 23 10.60 -8.86 1.30
N LEU A 24 9.75 -8.42 2.23
CA LEU A 24 10.20 -8.04 3.58
C LEU A 24 10.82 -9.21 4.33
N LEU A 25 10.23 -10.41 4.24
CA LEU A 25 10.74 -11.63 4.85
C LEU A 25 12.10 -12.02 4.27
N LYS A 26 12.22 -12.04 2.93
CA LYS A 26 13.47 -12.37 2.24
C LYS A 26 14.61 -11.45 2.64
N ASN A 27 14.33 -10.16 2.80
CA ASN A 27 15.33 -9.14 3.14
C ASN A 27 15.46 -8.90 4.66
N LYS A 28 14.70 -9.62 5.49
CA LYS A 28 14.67 -9.47 6.97
C LYS A 28 14.36 -8.03 7.42
N ILE A 29 13.42 -7.38 6.75
CA ILE A 29 12.99 -5.99 7.02
C ILE A 29 11.66 -6.01 7.79
N GLN A 30 11.59 -5.21 8.87
CA GLN A 30 10.33 -4.90 9.54
C GLN A 30 9.90 -3.47 9.20
N ALA A 31 8.75 -3.32 8.55
CA ALA A 31 8.25 -2.02 8.12
C ALA A 31 6.72 -1.98 8.08
N GLY A 32 6.17 -0.77 8.27
CA GLY A 32 4.82 -0.46 7.83
C GLY A 32 4.79 -0.24 6.32
N VAL A 33 3.72 -0.68 5.66
CA VAL A 33 3.59 -0.55 4.20
C VAL A 33 2.26 0.08 3.85
N LEU A 34 2.33 1.09 2.97
CA LEU A 34 1.18 1.79 2.41
C LEU A 34 1.19 1.58 0.89
N ILE A 35 0.06 1.17 0.33
CA ILE A 35 -0.07 0.82 -1.09
C ILE A 35 -1.16 1.67 -1.70
N PHE A 36 -0.84 2.35 -2.78
CA PHE A 36 -1.76 3.14 -3.58
C PHE A 36 -2.23 2.26 -4.73
N ARG A 37 -3.54 2.05 -4.83
CA ARG A 37 -4.14 1.29 -5.92
C ARG A 37 -5.33 2.05 -6.46
N GLU A 38 -5.19 2.50 -7.70
CA GLU A 38 -6.22 3.16 -8.47
C GLU A 38 -6.84 2.15 -9.45
N ILE A 39 -8.17 2.16 -9.56
CA ILE A 39 -8.91 1.42 -10.59
C ILE A 39 -9.57 2.47 -11.46
N ARG A 40 -9.20 2.50 -12.74
CA ARG A 40 -9.72 3.49 -13.68
C ARG A 40 -10.89 2.91 -14.49
N PRO A 41 -11.80 3.75 -15.03
CA PRO A 41 -12.93 3.29 -15.82
C PRO A 41 -12.55 2.45 -17.05
N GLU A 42 -11.35 2.66 -17.60
CA GLU A 42 -10.85 1.91 -18.76
C GLU A 42 -10.47 0.46 -18.41
N TYR A 43 -10.49 0.09 -17.13
CA TYR A 43 -10.27 -1.29 -16.69
C TYR A 43 -11.50 -2.16 -17.00
N ALA A 44 -11.58 -2.62 -18.25
CA ALA A 44 -12.74 -3.32 -18.78
C ALA A 44 -12.82 -4.83 -18.41
N ILE A 45 -11.71 -5.46 -18.02
CA ILE A 45 -11.65 -6.92 -17.81
C ILE A 45 -11.13 -7.25 -16.40
N PRO A 46 -11.99 -7.73 -15.48
CA PRO A 46 -11.58 -8.17 -14.16
C PRO A 46 -10.94 -9.56 -14.23
N VAL A 47 -9.62 -9.63 -14.15
CA VAL A 47 -8.87 -10.91 -14.11
C VAL A 47 -8.58 -11.40 -12.68
N GLY A 48 -9.32 -10.87 -11.70
CA GLY A 48 -9.15 -11.17 -10.29
C GLY A 48 -7.91 -10.53 -9.66
N VAL A 49 -7.53 -11.05 -8.49
CA VAL A 49 -6.52 -10.40 -7.61
C VAL A 49 -5.08 -10.77 -7.96
N TRP A 50 -4.88 -11.68 -8.90
CA TRP A 50 -3.55 -12.15 -9.30
C TRP A 50 -2.68 -10.97 -9.82
N GLN A 51 -3.28 -10.03 -10.56
CA GLN A 51 -2.60 -8.84 -11.06
C GLN A 51 -1.99 -7.99 -9.93
N VAL A 52 -2.71 -7.90 -8.80
CA VAL A 52 -2.23 -7.15 -7.65
C VAL A 52 -1.00 -7.85 -7.07
N ARG A 53 -1.06 -9.18 -6.92
CA ARG A 53 0.06 -9.96 -6.40
C ARG A 53 1.30 -9.87 -7.28
N GLU A 54 1.17 -10.12 -8.57
CA GLU A 54 2.33 -10.09 -9.47
C GLU A 54 2.83 -8.67 -9.71
N GLY A 55 1.94 -7.68 -9.84
CA GLY A 55 2.34 -6.27 -9.95
C GLY A 55 3.18 -5.81 -8.76
N ILE A 56 2.82 -6.24 -7.54
CA ILE A 56 3.62 -5.97 -6.34
C ILE A 56 4.96 -6.71 -6.38
N ARG A 57 4.98 -7.99 -6.75
CA ARG A 57 6.25 -8.76 -6.86
C ARG A 57 7.19 -8.13 -7.87
N GLU A 58 6.69 -7.69 -9.03
CA GLU A 58 7.49 -6.97 -10.02
C GLU A 58 7.98 -5.63 -9.49
N ALA A 59 7.13 -4.86 -8.79
CA ALA A 59 7.56 -3.61 -8.16
C ALA A 59 8.68 -3.83 -7.12
N MET A 60 8.59 -4.89 -6.31
CA MET A 60 9.58 -5.22 -5.28
C MET A 60 10.92 -5.74 -5.85
N LYS A 61 10.98 -6.13 -7.14
CA LYS A 61 12.22 -6.47 -7.83
C LYS A 61 12.97 -5.25 -8.37
N GLN A 62 12.27 -4.12 -8.52
CA GLN A 62 12.86 -2.90 -9.06
C GLN A 62 13.66 -2.15 -7.99
N LYS A 63 14.56 -1.27 -8.44
CA LYS A 63 15.30 -0.38 -7.54
C LYS A 63 14.31 0.64 -6.94
N PRO A 64 14.16 0.72 -5.60
CA PRO A 64 13.26 1.67 -4.99
C PRO A 64 13.80 3.09 -5.12
N GLU A 65 12.87 4.05 -5.18
CA GLU A 65 13.18 5.47 -5.06
C GLU A 65 13.11 5.88 -3.59
N MET A 66 14.18 6.52 -3.10
CA MET A 66 14.28 6.93 -1.70
C MET A 66 13.70 8.33 -1.52
N ALA A 67 12.58 8.42 -0.79
CA ALA A 67 11.98 9.68 -0.43
C ALA A 67 12.70 10.32 0.77
N SER A 68 12.88 11.64 0.75
CA SER A 68 13.50 12.41 1.83
C SER A 68 12.64 12.53 3.08
N ASN A 69 11.32 12.47 2.94
CA ASN A 69 10.35 12.48 4.03
C ASN A 69 9.02 11.87 3.58
N PHE A 70 8.09 11.71 4.52
CA PHE A 70 6.80 11.10 4.24
C PHE A 70 5.95 11.86 3.21
N ASN A 71 5.97 13.20 3.24
CA ASN A 71 5.22 14.01 2.27
C ASN A 71 5.78 13.82 0.86
N HIS A 72 7.11 13.80 0.71
CA HIS A 72 7.76 13.50 -0.56
C HIS A 72 7.42 12.09 -1.04
N ALA A 73 7.37 11.09 -0.16
CA ALA A 73 6.93 9.74 -0.51
C ALA A 73 5.50 9.72 -1.07
N LEU A 74 4.59 10.52 -0.50
CA LEU A 74 3.22 10.67 -1.00
C LEU A 74 3.18 11.35 -2.37
N ASP A 75 4.03 12.35 -2.61
CA ASP A 75 4.14 13.01 -3.91
C ASP A 75 4.59 12.00 -4.98
N LEU A 76 5.64 11.22 -4.71
CA LEU A 76 6.13 10.18 -5.62
C LEU A 76 5.08 9.09 -5.89
N ALA A 77 4.38 8.63 -4.84
CA ALA A 77 3.39 7.56 -4.97
C ALA A 77 2.15 8.01 -5.75
N SER A 78 1.71 9.26 -5.59
CA SER A 78 0.51 9.79 -6.26
C SER A 78 0.78 10.32 -7.67
N ALA A 79 2.03 10.66 -8.01
CA ALA A 79 2.40 11.22 -9.32
C ALA A 79 2.03 10.33 -10.51
N LYS A 80 1.97 9.00 -10.31
CA LYS A 80 1.58 8.03 -11.35
C LYS A 80 0.08 7.67 -11.33
N THR A 81 -0.69 8.28 -10.45
CA THR A 81 -2.15 8.09 -10.33
C THR A 81 -2.88 9.33 -10.86
N SER A 82 -4.15 9.21 -11.26
CA SER A 82 -4.95 10.39 -11.61
C SER A 82 -5.63 11.01 -10.41
N VAL A 83 -5.80 10.25 -9.33
CA VAL A 83 -6.23 10.76 -8.03
C VAL A 83 -5.11 11.61 -7.43
N SER A 84 -5.44 12.84 -7.05
CA SER A 84 -4.47 13.77 -6.46
C SER A 84 -4.02 13.32 -5.07
N LYS A 85 -2.80 13.71 -4.66
CA LYS A 85 -2.32 13.53 -3.28
C LYS A 85 -3.34 13.98 -2.23
N LYS A 86 -3.99 15.12 -2.47
CA LYS A 86 -4.99 15.68 -1.55
C LYS A 86 -6.18 14.74 -1.40
N GLU A 87 -6.70 14.17 -2.49
CA GLU A 87 -7.80 13.22 -2.45
C GLU A 87 -7.43 11.93 -1.73
N TRP A 88 -6.22 11.41 -1.95
CA TRP A 88 -5.70 10.26 -1.20
C TRP A 88 -5.64 10.52 0.31
N ILE A 89 -5.20 11.71 0.71
CA ILE A 89 -5.08 12.10 2.11
C ILE A 89 -6.46 12.31 2.75
N VAL A 90 -7.39 12.98 2.07
CA VAL A 90 -8.71 13.33 2.61
C VAL A 90 -9.61 12.09 2.74
N ASN A 91 -9.58 11.19 1.75
CA ASN A 91 -10.44 10.01 1.73
C ASN A 91 -9.80 8.77 2.35
N GLY A 92 -8.51 8.84 2.68
CA GLY A 92 -7.75 7.74 3.25
C GLY A 92 -7.40 7.97 4.72
N ASP A 93 -7.16 6.88 5.44
CA ASP A 93 -6.65 6.91 6.82
C ASP A 93 -5.12 7.11 6.89
N ILE A 94 -4.53 7.72 5.86
CA ILE A 94 -3.06 7.80 5.67
C ILE A 94 -2.41 8.52 6.85
N ILE A 95 -2.94 9.68 7.25
CA ILE A 95 -2.40 10.49 8.35
C ILE A 95 -2.43 9.69 9.66
N ASN A 96 -3.52 8.96 9.92
CA ASN A 96 -3.71 8.17 11.13
C ASN A 96 -2.75 6.97 11.20
N ARG A 97 -2.38 6.41 10.04
CA ARG A 97 -1.47 5.25 9.93
C ARG A 97 0.00 5.61 10.08
N VAL A 98 0.36 6.86 9.81
CA VAL A 98 1.74 7.35 9.80
C VAL A 98 2.16 7.88 11.16
N ARG A 99 1.19 8.34 11.96
CA ARG A 99 1.45 8.72 13.34
C ARG A 99 1.91 7.49 14.12
N GLN A 100 3.17 7.53 14.56
CA GLN A 100 3.68 6.61 15.55
C GLN A 100 2.83 6.75 16.80
N LYS A 101 2.09 5.70 17.14
CA LYS A 101 1.32 5.63 18.39
C LYS A 101 2.23 5.23 19.53
N THR A 102 2.01 5.82 20.69
CA THR A 102 2.68 5.42 21.92
C THR A 102 2.14 4.07 22.38
N ILE A 103 2.90 3.34 23.19
CA ILE A 103 2.41 2.05 23.71
C ILE A 103 1.15 2.19 24.56
N LEU A 104 0.96 3.37 25.17
CA LEU A 104 -0.23 3.73 25.95
C LEU A 104 -1.48 3.86 25.09
N ASP A 105 -1.35 4.15 23.79
CA ASP A 105 -2.50 4.22 22.87
C ASP A 105 -3.06 2.83 22.52
N PHE A 106 -2.43 1.75 22.98
CA PHE A 106 -2.80 0.35 22.73
C PHE A 106 -3.26 -0.41 23.98
N ILE A 107 -3.15 0.19 25.17
CA ILE A 107 -3.58 -0.38 26.45
C ILE A 107 -4.93 0.23 26.80
#